data_AF-A0AAN6NKE8-F1
#
_entry.id   AF-A0AAN6NKE8-F1
#
_cell.length_a   1.000
_cell.length_b   1.000
_cell.length_c   1.000
_cell.angle_alpha   90.00
_cell.angle_beta   90.00
_cell.angle_gamma   90.00
#
_symmetry.space_group_name_H-M   'P 1'
#
loop_
_entity.id
_entity.type
_entity.pdbx_description
1 polymer ?
#
loop_
_entity_poly.entity_id
_entity_poly.type
_entity_poly.pdbx_seq_one_letter_code
_entity_poly.pdbx_strand_id
1 'polypeptide(L)'
;MDDLASHTSTPRPSHQSGDDDGNNTDARLSPTQPLSPSVDGYNGDVPTASNTDDHIESCQIDLLSQAAQAAWADRGLARHILDLRADLHFDTEKRIALITLRSQCLLKNVQSGPVPLYLFIYPESIRSVEFAYSSSPTAPTTEQSGATSGLKKFIHLRFILSQPPAFVAPKNQPLEPKGPASTAVVDALHSLATVKDLSIYLDLLPVLPEVRAQVALLPSIFSHANVRNRLTTDKKHTSLDRLYKGAGGQAINPGTTAYEPIHHEVQEAQPSSPTHATSGELQDAAQTSTPTQTRKRTASSSGFLPPYLDRADERVIAGPSSHRFEWTWETAPQSQESTQPLTPSDGNGKRPRFVTRPGLDLPTLPPLPTVMDFLEALTDSSKFTSIKEQFLLRDAALQKLAKHLLARNAAFEARVEHCSKLEDWTRVEVGEQVGGEVALRDKITEDMKEEFYEGVTHEVLRKMAVVLVEAVDKSGWLVPGSTACGNLLSRSVVPGENALQAAVADVQKRYGAEMSVEEMARVMDRL
;
A
#
# COMPACT_ATOMS: atom_id res chain seq x y z
N MET A 1 -52.94 -16.98 28.21
CA MET A 1 -53.71 -17.64 27.14
C MET A 1 -52.91 -17.50 25.87
N ASP A 2 -51.97 -18.44 25.79
CA ASP A 2 -51.41 -19.15 24.65
C ASP A 2 -50.99 -18.42 23.36
N ASP A 3 -49.66 -18.44 23.23
CA ASP A 3 -48.80 -18.22 22.08
C ASP A 3 -49.09 -19.18 20.91
N LEU A 4 -48.96 -18.68 19.68
CA LEU A 4 -48.75 -19.48 18.47
C LEU A 4 -47.53 -18.96 17.71
N ALA A 5 -46.37 -19.54 18.03
CA ALA A 5 -45.14 -19.42 17.25
C ALA A 5 -45.11 -20.52 16.18
N SER A 6 -44.86 -20.13 14.93
CA SER A 6 -44.72 -21.01 13.78
C SER A 6 -43.25 -21.39 13.61
N HIS A 7 -42.92 -22.67 13.78
CA HIS A 7 -41.60 -23.23 13.46
C HIS A 7 -41.61 -23.86 12.07
N THR A 8 -40.77 -23.34 11.17
CA THR A 8 -40.44 -23.91 9.87
C THR A 8 -39.20 -24.81 10.00
N SER A 9 -39.39 -26.13 9.88
CA SER A 9 -38.33 -27.14 9.87
C SER A 9 -37.74 -27.30 8.47
N THR A 10 -36.40 -27.22 8.36
CA THR A 10 -35.63 -27.51 7.14
C THR A 10 -34.90 -28.86 7.32
N PRO A 11 -34.81 -29.73 6.30
CA PRO A 11 -34.21 -31.05 6.46
C PRO A 11 -32.69 -31.04 6.26
N ARG A 12 -32.02 -31.83 7.10
CA ARG A 12 -30.58 -32.09 7.15
C ARG A 12 -30.23 -33.21 6.17
N PRO A 13 -29.18 -33.11 5.32
CA PRO A 13 -28.74 -34.23 4.51
C PRO A 13 -27.79 -35.13 5.30
N SER A 14 -28.01 -36.43 5.14
CA SER A 14 -27.33 -37.56 5.76
C SER A 14 -25.93 -37.79 5.19
N HIS A 15 -25.00 -38.08 6.10
CA HIS A 15 -23.69 -38.68 5.85
C HIS A 15 -23.84 -40.01 5.09
N GLN A 16 -22.99 -40.21 4.09
CA GLN A 16 -22.75 -41.51 3.47
C GLN A 16 -21.25 -41.78 3.56
N SER A 17 -20.88 -42.69 4.47
CA SER A 17 -19.53 -43.24 4.59
C SER A 17 -19.34 -44.29 3.49
N GLY A 18 -18.31 -44.12 2.68
CA GLY A 18 -17.78 -45.16 1.81
C GLY A 18 -16.47 -45.64 2.40
N ASP A 19 -16.54 -46.83 3.01
CA ASP A 19 -15.38 -47.69 3.22
C ASP A 19 -14.93 -48.21 1.85
N ASP A 20 -13.65 -48.10 1.53
CA ASP A 20 -13.05 -49.02 0.55
C ASP A 20 -11.59 -49.31 0.91
N ASP A 21 -11.30 -50.59 0.82
CA ASP A 21 -10.19 -51.31 1.41
C ASP A 21 -8.92 -51.26 0.55
N GLY A 22 -7.78 -51.34 1.24
CA GLY A 22 -6.69 -52.23 0.84
C GLY A 22 -5.86 -51.86 -0.38
N ASN A 23 -4.58 -51.49 -0.14
CA ASN A 23 -3.54 -52.33 -0.70
C ASN A 23 -2.25 -52.34 0.12
N ASN A 24 -1.79 -53.56 0.34
CA ASN A 24 -0.58 -53.99 0.99
C ASN A 24 0.56 -54.01 -0.06
N THR A 25 1.74 -53.49 0.25
CA THR A 25 3.01 -54.03 -0.29
C THR A 25 4.17 -53.75 0.67
N ASP A 26 4.47 -54.79 1.44
CA ASP A 26 5.78 -55.38 1.72
C ASP A 26 7.08 -54.54 1.66
N ALA A 27 7.68 -54.46 2.84
CA ALA A 27 8.99 -55.02 3.20
C ALA A 27 10.23 -54.63 2.36
N ARG A 28 11.12 -53.85 2.99
CA ARG A 28 12.56 -54.16 2.95
C ARG A 28 13.29 -53.74 4.23
N LEU A 29 14.05 -54.70 4.75
CA LEU A 29 14.75 -54.76 6.02
C LEU A 29 16.13 -54.06 5.99
N SER A 30 16.47 -53.46 7.14
CA SER A 30 17.80 -53.35 7.80
C SER A 30 18.83 -52.31 7.28
N PRO A 31 19.82 -51.85 8.09
CA PRO A 31 20.22 -52.34 9.43
C PRO A 31 20.44 -51.29 10.55
N THR A 32 20.13 -51.74 11.76
CA THR A 32 20.89 -51.66 13.03
C THR A 32 21.98 -50.59 13.16
N GLN A 33 21.78 -49.64 14.09
CA GLN A 33 22.85 -48.84 14.71
C GLN A 33 22.92 -49.09 16.23
N PRO A 34 24.12 -48.92 16.83
CA PRO A 34 24.44 -49.44 18.15
C PRO A 34 23.97 -48.52 19.29
N LEU A 35 23.60 -49.19 20.38
CA LEU A 35 23.33 -48.65 21.70
C LEU A 35 24.52 -47.85 22.24
N SER A 36 24.24 -46.62 22.66
CA SER A 36 25.10 -45.82 23.54
C SER A 36 24.55 -45.86 24.97
N PRO A 37 25.42 -45.84 25.99
CA PRO A 37 25.06 -46.14 27.37
C PRO A 37 24.31 -45.00 28.07
N SER A 38 23.34 -45.41 28.87
CA SER A 38 22.60 -44.61 29.84
C SER A 38 23.56 -43.94 30.83
N VAL A 39 23.54 -42.61 30.87
CA VAL A 39 24.10 -41.83 31.98
C VAL A 39 22.91 -41.22 32.71
N ASP A 40 22.58 -41.84 33.84
CA ASP A 40 21.68 -41.29 34.83
C ASP A 40 22.28 -40.03 35.47
N GLY A 41 21.45 -39.02 35.65
CA GLY A 41 21.73 -37.90 36.56
C GLY A 41 21.82 -36.55 35.87
N TYR A 42 20.71 -35.80 35.91
CA TYR A 42 20.59 -34.49 36.55
C TYR A 42 19.22 -33.90 36.17
N ASN A 43 18.24 -34.05 37.08
CA ASN A 43 17.04 -33.23 37.11
C ASN A 43 17.46 -31.80 37.47
N GLY A 44 17.81 -31.01 36.47
CA GLY A 44 17.81 -29.56 36.56
C GLY A 44 16.62 -29.08 35.77
N ASP A 45 15.66 -28.45 36.44
CA ASP A 45 14.51 -27.76 35.84
C ASP A 45 15.02 -26.71 34.84
N VAL A 46 15.24 -27.13 33.60
CA VAL A 46 15.43 -26.23 32.47
C VAL A 46 14.07 -25.60 32.21
N PRO A 47 13.93 -24.26 32.26
CA PRO A 47 12.69 -23.62 31.92
C PRO A 47 12.35 -24.01 30.49
N THR A 48 11.36 -24.89 30.35
CA THR A 48 10.72 -25.23 29.08
C THR A 48 10.42 -23.89 28.41
N ALA A 49 11.19 -23.58 27.37
CA ALA A 49 10.99 -22.39 26.57
C ALA A 49 9.51 -22.38 26.21
N SER A 50 8.79 -21.44 26.84
CA SER A 50 7.38 -21.23 26.58
C SER A 50 7.30 -21.07 25.06
N ASN A 51 6.68 -22.05 24.39
CA ASN A 51 6.20 -21.89 23.03
C ASN A 51 5.17 -20.75 23.12
N THR A 52 5.66 -19.51 23.12
CA THR A 52 4.88 -18.34 22.76
C THR A 52 4.43 -18.67 21.36
N ASP A 53 3.21 -19.18 21.30
CA ASP A 53 2.48 -19.40 20.08
C ASP A 53 2.62 -18.10 19.31
N ASP A 54 3.46 -18.12 18.27
CA ASP A 54 3.72 -16.98 17.41
C ASP A 54 2.39 -16.71 16.71
N HIS A 55 1.48 -16.02 17.41
CA HIS A 55 0.24 -15.52 16.89
C HIS A 55 0.63 -14.53 15.82
N ILE A 56 0.82 -15.04 14.61
CA ILE A 56 0.94 -14.25 13.40
C ILE A 56 -0.32 -13.41 13.38
N GLU A 57 -0.14 -12.12 13.62
CA GLU A 57 -1.23 -11.14 13.60
C GLU A 57 -2.02 -11.35 12.31
N SER A 58 -3.31 -11.69 12.46
CA SER A 58 -4.19 -11.88 11.32
C SER A 58 -4.28 -10.55 10.57
N CYS A 59 -3.72 -10.51 9.37
CA CYS A 59 -3.66 -9.34 8.53
C CYS A 59 -4.65 -9.53 7.38
N GLN A 60 -5.60 -8.60 7.27
CA GLN A 60 -6.57 -8.56 6.18
C GLN A 60 -6.53 -7.19 5.52
N ILE A 61 -5.86 -7.11 4.36
CA ILE A 61 -5.71 -5.88 3.58
C ILE A 61 -6.57 -6.01 2.33
N ASP A 62 -7.40 -5.02 2.07
CA ASP A 62 -8.17 -4.93 0.82
C ASP A 62 -8.09 -3.51 0.24
N LEU A 63 -7.18 -3.33 -0.71
CA LEU A 63 -6.93 -2.08 -1.41
C LEU A 63 -7.26 -2.25 -2.89
N LEU A 64 -8.41 -1.71 -3.30
CA LEU A 64 -8.86 -1.78 -4.69
C LEU A 64 -8.63 -0.45 -5.40
N SER A 65 -8.15 -0.51 -6.64
CA SER A 65 -7.99 0.60 -7.57
C SER A 65 -7.15 1.77 -7.05
N GLN A 66 -6.18 1.51 -6.18
CA GLN A 66 -5.36 2.56 -5.60
C GLN A 66 -4.47 3.20 -6.67
N ALA A 67 -4.37 4.53 -6.67
CA ALA A 67 -3.43 5.22 -7.55
C ALA A 67 -2.01 4.78 -7.18
N ALA A 68 -1.28 4.29 -8.17
CA ALA A 68 0.01 3.67 -7.96
C ALA A 68 1.00 4.10 -9.04
N GLN A 69 2.28 4.02 -8.69
CA GLN A 69 3.38 4.18 -9.61
C GLN A 69 4.31 2.99 -9.45
N ALA A 70 4.98 2.56 -10.51
CA ALA A 70 6.00 1.53 -10.41
C ALA A 70 7.34 2.05 -10.92
N ALA A 71 8.41 1.65 -10.25
CA ALA A 71 9.78 1.91 -10.66
C ALA A 71 10.60 0.61 -10.66
N TRP A 72 11.49 0.47 -11.62
CA TRP A 72 12.35 -0.70 -11.76
C TRP A 72 13.64 -0.33 -12.49
N ALA A 73 14.64 -1.22 -12.43
CA ALA A 73 15.85 -1.11 -13.23
C ALA A 73 15.76 -2.06 -14.43
N ASP A 74 15.83 -1.52 -15.65
CA ASP A 74 15.91 -2.30 -16.89
C ASP A 74 17.29 -2.06 -17.52
N ARG A 75 18.11 -3.11 -17.59
CA ARG A 75 19.51 -3.05 -18.08
C ARG A 75 20.33 -1.94 -17.40
N GLY A 76 20.12 -1.75 -16.10
CA GLY A 76 20.80 -0.73 -15.29
C GLY A 76 20.24 0.69 -15.41
N LEU A 77 19.24 0.90 -16.27
CA LEU A 77 18.55 2.18 -16.40
C LEU A 77 17.30 2.18 -15.51
N ALA A 78 17.19 3.19 -14.66
CA ALA A 78 15.98 3.41 -13.87
C ALA A 78 14.81 3.79 -14.79
N ARG A 79 13.73 3.03 -14.73
CA ARG A 79 12.48 3.26 -15.43
C ARG A 79 11.35 3.44 -14.43
N HIS A 80 10.31 4.14 -14.86
CA HIS A 80 9.11 4.35 -14.07
C HIS A 80 7.86 4.45 -14.95
N ILE A 81 6.72 4.13 -14.37
CA ILE A 81 5.39 4.31 -14.95
C ILE A 81 4.48 4.94 -13.89
N LEU A 82 3.87 6.08 -14.21
CA LEU A 82 3.18 6.93 -13.24
C LEU A 82 1.67 6.66 -13.16
N ASP A 83 1.06 6.18 -14.25
CA ASP A 83 -0.39 6.01 -14.36
C ASP A 83 -0.77 4.53 -14.25
N LEU A 84 -0.59 3.99 -13.03
CA LEU A 84 -1.06 2.67 -12.67
C LEU A 84 -2.18 2.75 -11.63
N ARG A 85 -2.99 1.70 -11.62
CA ARG A 85 -3.81 1.36 -10.47
C ARG A 85 -3.32 0.05 -9.88
N ALA A 86 -3.27 -0.05 -8.57
CA ALA A 86 -2.91 -1.25 -7.84
C ALA A 86 -4.14 -1.81 -7.13
N ASP A 87 -4.32 -3.12 -7.27
CA ASP A 87 -5.25 -3.93 -6.49
C ASP A 87 -4.41 -4.84 -5.59
N LEU A 88 -4.47 -4.64 -4.27
CA LEU A 88 -3.75 -5.41 -3.26
C LEU A 88 -4.75 -6.06 -2.30
N HIS A 89 -4.84 -7.38 -2.33
CA HIS A 89 -5.66 -8.17 -1.44
C HIS A 89 -4.77 -9.15 -0.69
N PHE A 90 -4.83 -9.14 0.64
CA PHE A 90 -4.10 -10.07 1.50
C PHE A 90 -5.05 -10.55 2.59
N ASP A 91 -5.14 -11.87 2.76
CA ASP A 91 -5.89 -12.51 3.83
C ASP A 91 -5.01 -13.64 4.39
N THR A 92 -4.32 -13.35 5.49
CA THR A 92 -3.38 -14.31 6.11
C THR A 92 -4.09 -15.48 6.78
N GLU A 93 -5.34 -15.30 7.21
CA GLU A 93 -6.15 -16.36 7.79
C GLU A 93 -6.48 -17.42 6.73
N LYS A 94 -6.94 -16.97 5.57
CA LYS A 94 -7.20 -17.85 4.41
C LYS A 94 -5.93 -18.23 3.63
N ARG A 95 -4.79 -17.61 3.96
CA ARG A 95 -3.50 -17.75 3.25
C ARG A 95 -3.61 -17.46 1.76
N ILE A 96 -4.39 -16.44 1.41
CA ILE A 96 -4.57 -16.00 0.02
C ILE A 96 -4.07 -14.57 -0.17
N ALA A 97 -3.57 -14.28 -1.36
CA ALA A 97 -3.28 -12.92 -1.79
C ALA A 97 -3.46 -12.72 -3.30
N LEU A 98 -3.68 -11.47 -3.66
CA LEU A 98 -3.74 -10.98 -5.03
C LEU A 98 -3.01 -9.63 -5.09
N ILE A 99 -2.04 -9.53 -5.98
CA ILE A 99 -1.34 -8.28 -6.26
C ILE A 99 -1.43 -8.06 -7.77
N THR A 100 -2.17 -7.03 -8.17
CA THR A 100 -2.38 -6.71 -9.59
C THR A 100 -2.07 -5.25 -9.84
N LEU A 101 -1.25 -4.97 -10.85
CA LEU A 101 -1.09 -3.64 -11.41
C LEU A 101 -1.89 -3.56 -12.71
N ARG A 102 -2.59 -2.45 -12.93
CA ARG A 102 -3.36 -2.23 -14.15
C ARG A 102 -3.08 -0.85 -14.73
N SER A 103 -3.01 -0.79 -16.05
CA SER A 103 -2.93 0.47 -16.80
C SER A 103 -3.96 0.47 -17.93
N GLN A 104 -4.33 1.65 -18.40
CA GLN A 104 -5.29 1.81 -19.49
C GLN A 104 -4.54 2.10 -20.80
N CYS A 105 -4.89 1.37 -21.85
CA CYS A 105 -4.25 1.50 -23.16
C CYS A 105 -5.31 1.57 -24.27
N LEU A 106 -5.12 2.44 -25.26
CA LEU A 106 -5.97 2.47 -26.46
C LEU A 106 -5.38 1.49 -27.49
N LEU A 107 -6.20 0.58 -28.02
CA LEU A 107 -5.78 -0.39 -29.05
C LEU A 107 -6.40 -0.05 -30.41
N LYS A 108 -5.68 -0.31 -31.52
CA LYS A 108 -6.11 0.07 -32.89
C LYS A 108 -7.42 -0.58 -33.32
N ASN A 109 -7.65 -1.84 -32.94
CA ASN A 109 -8.77 -2.66 -33.43
C ASN A 109 -9.95 -2.71 -32.46
N VAL A 110 -9.94 -1.85 -31.43
CA VAL A 110 -11.01 -1.76 -30.43
C VAL A 110 -11.75 -0.45 -30.63
N GLN A 111 -12.98 -0.55 -31.16
CA GLN A 111 -13.85 0.63 -31.29
C GLN A 111 -14.28 1.18 -29.92
N SER A 112 -14.17 0.37 -28.86
CA SER A 112 -14.65 0.66 -27.52
C SER A 112 -13.55 1.06 -26.54
N GLY A 113 -13.15 2.33 -26.54
CA GLY A 113 -12.47 2.99 -25.41
C GLY A 113 -11.12 2.39 -24.96
N PRO A 114 -10.62 2.83 -23.79
CA PRO A 114 -9.41 2.29 -23.18
C PRO A 114 -9.62 0.85 -22.70
N VAL A 115 -8.65 0.00 -23.00
CA VAL A 115 -8.59 -1.40 -22.59
C VAL A 115 -7.63 -1.52 -21.40
N PRO A 116 -8.05 -2.13 -20.27
CA PRO A 116 -7.16 -2.35 -19.14
C PRO A 116 -6.16 -3.45 -19.47
N LEU A 117 -4.88 -3.21 -19.26
CA LEU A 117 -3.83 -4.22 -19.29
C LEU A 117 -3.42 -4.54 -17.87
N TYR A 118 -3.16 -5.82 -17.58
CA TYR A 118 -2.90 -6.29 -16.23
C TYR A 118 -1.49 -6.85 -16.09
N LEU A 119 -0.90 -6.66 -14.92
CA LEU A 119 0.35 -7.30 -14.51
C LEU A 119 0.08 -8.00 -13.17
N PHE A 120 0.10 -9.32 -13.17
CA PHE A 120 -0.10 -10.13 -11.97
C PHE A 120 1.23 -10.43 -11.30
N ILE A 121 1.32 -10.12 -9.99
CA ILE A 121 2.42 -10.52 -9.13
C ILE A 121 1.91 -11.62 -8.21
N TYR A 122 2.32 -12.86 -8.49
CA TYR A 122 1.86 -14.00 -7.72
C TYR A 122 2.56 -14.06 -6.36
N PRO A 123 1.85 -14.25 -5.23
CA PRO A 123 2.48 -14.29 -3.90
C PRO A 123 3.51 -15.41 -3.75
N GLU A 124 3.31 -16.56 -4.41
CA GLU A 124 4.30 -17.64 -4.47
C GLU A 124 5.60 -17.26 -5.21
N SER A 125 5.57 -16.20 -6.02
CA SER A 125 6.77 -15.69 -6.67
C SER A 125 7.57 -14.75 -5.76
N ILE A 126 6.97 -14.18 -4.72
CA ILE A 126 7.61 -13.20 -3.83
C ILE A 126 8.59 -13.91 -2.89
N ARG A 127 9.82 -13.37 -2.80
CA ARG A 127 10.86 -13.79 -1.85
C ARG A 127 10.91 -12.89 -0.62
N SER A 128 10.76 -11.59 -0.82
CA SER A 128 10.70 -10.61 0.26
C SER A 128 10.00 -9.34 -0.21
N VAL A 129 9.47 -8.62 0.77
CA VAL A 129 8.88 -7.28 0.58
C VAL A 129 9.59 -6.33 1.52
N GLU A 130 10.06 -5.21 1.03
CA GLU A 130 10.54 -4.09 1.85
C GLU A 130 9.45 -3.01 1.91
N PHE A 131 9.29 -2.39 3.07
CA PHE A 131 8.32 -1.33 3.31
C PHE A 131 9.03 -0.07 3.77
N ALA A 132 8.67 1.07 3.18
CA ALA A 132 9.14 2.38 3.62
C ALA A 132 8.07 3.45 3.34
N TYR A 133 8.18 4.60 4.02
CA TYR A 133 7.48 5.81 3.64
C TYR A 133 8.42 6.71 2.84
N SER A 134 7.98 7.18 1.66
CA SER A 134 8.78 8.04 0.79
C SER A 134 8.07 9.37 0.48
N SER A 135 8.85 10.43 0.28
CA SER A 135 8.40 11.74 -0.19
C SER A 135 8.26 11.80 -1.72
N SER A 136 8.98 10.95 -2.46
CA SER A 136 9.01 10.95 -3.92
C SER A 136 9.15 9.54 -4.52
N PRO A 137 8.48 9.26 -5.65
CA PRO A 137 8.67 8.06 -6.45
C PRO A 137 9.85 8.21 -7.43
N THR A 138 10.40 9.42 -7.58
CA THR A 138 11.50 9.67 -8.51
C THR A 138 12.76 9.00 -7.97
N ALA A 139 13.44 8.24 -8.83
CA ALA A 139 14.69 7.55 -8.55
C ALA A 139 15.62 8.38 -7.66
N PRO A 140 16.47 7.76 -6.80
CA PRO A 140 17.32 8.44 -5.83
C PRO A 140 18.23 9.44 -6.55
N THR A 141 17.71 10.64 -6.78
CA THR A 141 18.38 11.68 -7.57
C THR A 141 19.21 12.43 -6.58
N THR A 142 20.27 11.76 -6.09
CA THR A 142 21.34 12.31 -5.25
C THR A 142 20.89 13.55 -4.49
N GLU A 143 19.91 13.37 -3.59
CA GLU A 143 19.27 14.49 -2.90
C GLU A 143 20.25 15.06 -1.89
N GLN A 144 21.04 16.01 -2.38
CA GLN A 144 21.93 16.85 -1.58
C GLN A 144 21.38 18.28 -1.46
N SER A 145 20.09 18.50 -1.77
CA SER A 145 19.48 19.83 -1.76
C SER A 145 18.32 19.94 -0.78
N GLY A 146 18.67 20.31 0.46
CA GLY A 146 17.92 21.27 1.26
C GLY A 146 16.49 20.92 1.63
N ALA A 147 16.33 20.13 2.70
CA ALA A 147 15.49 20.39 3.87
C ALA A 147 14.14 21.14 3.70
N THR A 148 13.40 20.89 2.63
CA THR A 148 11.96 21.14 2.66
C THR A 148 11.34 19.86 3.19
N SER A 149 10.80 19.94 4.41
CA SER A 149 10.14 18.85 5.15
C SER A 149 8.85 18.45 4.42
N GLY A 150 9.01 17.91 3.22
CA GLY A 150 7.95 17.46 2.36
C GLY A 150 7.31 16.24 3.01
N LEU A 151 6.06 16.40 3.44
CA LEU A 151 5.22 15.34 3.99
C LEU A 151 5.43 14.05 3.18
N LYS A 152 5.68 12.93 3.87
CA LYS A 152 5.74 11.59 3.25
C LYS A 152 4.44 11.36 2.49
N LYS A 153 4.50 11.32 1.16
CA LYS A 153 3.30 11.24 0.30
C LYS A 153 3.00 9.82 -0.15
N PHE A 154 3.97 8.91 -0.05
CA PHE A 154 3.85 7.58 -0.63
C PHE A 154 4.20 6.48 0.36
N ILE A 155 3.46 5.38 0.25
CA ILE A 155 3.86 4.07 0.77
C ILE A 155 4.71 3.42 -0.32
N HIS A 156 5.96 3.08 0.00
CA HIS A 156 6.89 2.41 -0.89
C HIS A 156 6.98 0.94 -0.52
N LEU A 157 6.62 0.07 -1.47
CA LEU A 157 6.69 -1.38 -1.37
C LEU A 157 7.67 -1.89 -2.43
N ARG A 158 8.81 -2.45 -2.01
CA ARG A 158 9.76 -3.08 -2.94
C ARG A 158 9.62 -4.58 -2.89
N PHE A 159 9.34 -5.16 -4.04
CA PHE A 159 9.14 -6.59 -4.22
C PHE A 159 10.37 -7.23 -4.85
N ILE A 160 10.92 -8.22 -4.16
CA ILE A 160 11.98 -9.08 -4.69
C ILE A 160 11.35 -10.44 -5.03
N LEU A 161 11.37 -10.80 -6.31
CA LEU A 161 10.66 -11.93 -6.88
C LEU A 161 11.61 -13.05 -7.32
N SER A 162 11.13 -14.28 -7.26
CA SER A 162 11.78 -15.48 -7.81
C SER A 162 11.45 -15.64 -9.30
N GLN A 163 10.23 -15.27 -9.70
CA GLN A 163 9.73 -15.27 -11.08
C GLN A 163 9.23 -13.86 -11.44
N PRO A 164 9.37 -13.43 -12.70
CA PRO A 164 8.86 -12.13 -13.14
C PRO A 164 7.32 -12.08 -13.05
N PRO A 165 6.72 -10.87 -12.98
CA PRO A 165 5.26 -10.72 -13.05
C PRO A 165 4.68 -11.19 -14.39
N ALA A 166 3.45 -11.70 -14.38
CA ALA A 166 2.77 -12.13 -15.59
C ALA A 166 2.01 -10.96 -16.24
N PHE A 167 2.41 -10.58 -17.45
CA PHE A 167 1.70 -9.57 -18.25
C PHE A 167 0.51 -10.21 -18.95
N VAL A 168 -0.70 -9.72 -18.67
CA VAL A 168 -1.96 -10.27 -19.19
C VAL A 168 -2.67 -9.23 -20.05
N ALA A 169 -3.04 -9.66 -21.24
CA ALA A 169 -3.77 -8.90 -22.24
C ALA A 169 -5.07 -9.63 -22.63
N PRO A 170 -6.00 -8.98 -23.37
CA PRO A 170 -7.21 -9.64 -23.84
C PRO A 170 -6.88 -10.81 -24.77
N LYS A 171 -7.55 -11.95 -24.57
CA LYS A 171 -7.38 -13.13 -25.41
C LYS A 171 -7.91 -12.86 -26.82
N ASN A 172 -7.26 -13.43 -27.84
CA ASN A 172 -7.63 -13.32 -29.26
C ASN A 172 -7.62 -11.87 -29.82
N GLN A 173 -6.99 -10.93 -29.12
CA GLN A 173 -6.88 -9.55 -29.56
C GLN A 173 -5.42 -9.17 -29.73
N PRO A 174 -5.00 -8.76 -30.95
CA PRO A 174 -3.63 -8.31 -31.15
C PRO A 174 -3.39 -7.04 -30.33
N LEU A 175 -2.28 -7.04 -29.58
CA LEU A 175 -1.87 -5.92 -28.73
C LEU A 175 -1.22 -4.83 -29.59
N GLU A 176 -2.02 -4.17 -30.44
CA GLU A 176 -1.58 -3.08 -31.29
C GLU A 176 -1.96 -1.72 -30.67
N PRO A 177 -1.06 -1.04 -29.95
CA PRO A 177 -1.36 0.23 -29.31
C PRO A 177 -1.69 1.33 -30.35
N LYS A 178 -2.65 2.17 -30.00
CA LYS A 178 -3.11 3.32 -30.79
C LYS A 178 -2.38 4.57 -30.34
N GLY A 179 -1.26 4.87 -31.02
CA GLY A 179 -0.48 6.08 -30.82
C GLY A 179 0.67 5.91 -29.81
N PRO A 180 1.50 6.96 -29.67
CA PRO A 180 2.77 6.87 -28.94
C PRO A 180 2.60 6.69 -27.43
N ALA A 181 1.59 7.32 -26.81
CA ALA A 181 1.35 7.20 -25.37
C ALA A 181 0.98 5.77 -24.96
N SER A 182 0.04 5.16 -25.68
CA SER A 182 -0.35 3.75 -25.50
C SER A 182 0.80 2.78 -25.80
N THR A 183 1.65 3.11 -26.78
CA THR A 183 2.86 2.33 -27.07
C THR A 183 3.83 2.37 -25.89
N ALA A 184 4.10 3.55 -25.34
CA ALA A 184 4.97 3.71 -24.18
C ALA A 184 4.45 2.95 -22.94
N VAL A 185 3.12 2.91 -22.72
CA VAL A 185 2.52 2.12 -21.62
C VAL A 185 2.73 0.63 -21.84
N VAL A 186 2.48 0.12 -23.06
CA VAL A 186 2.69 -1.30 -23.39
C VAL A 186 4.16 -1.67 -23.23
N ASP A 187 5.08 -0.86 -23.75
CA ASP A 187 6.53 -1.08 -23.65
C ASP A 187 6.99 -1.05 -22.18
N ALA A 188 6.44 -0.14 -21.37
CA ALA A 188 6.72 -0.05 -19.95
C ALA A 188 6.21 -1.28 -19.17
N LEU A 189 4.97 -1.71 -19.39
CA LEU A 189 4.42 -2.93 -18.77
C LEU A 189 5.18 -4.19 -19.20
N HIS A 190 5.57 -4.27 -20.47
CA HIS A 190 6.37 -5.36 -20.98
C HIS A 190 7.77 -5.39 -20.34
N SER A 191 8.44 -4.24 -20.24
CA SER A 191 9.72 -4.12 -19.54
C SER A 191 9.58 -4.51 -18.06
N LEU A 192 8.53 -4.04 -17.38
CA LEU A 192 8.25 -4.38 -15.98
C LEU A 192 7.96 -5.89 -15.79
N ALA A 193 7.34 -6.55 -16.76
CA ALA A 193 7.10 -8.00 -16.76
C ALA A 193 8.37 -8.85 -16.93
N THR A 194 9.52 -8.25 -17.21
CA THR A 194 10.80 -8.96 -17.32
C THR A 194 11.66 -8.90 -16.07
N VAL A 195 11.36 -8.00 -15.14
CA VAL A 195 12.19 -7.78 -13.95
C VAL A 195 11.73 -8.62 -12.76
N LYS A 196 12.66 -8.83 -11.83
CA LYS A 196 12.42 -9.52 -10.56
C LYS A 196 12.53 -8.62 -9.35
N ASP A 197 12.97 -7.38 -9.54
CA ASP A 197 13.07 -6.36 -8.49
C ASP A 197 12.32 -5.14 -9.00
N LEU A 198 11.22 -4.82 -8.32
CA LEU A 198 10.36 -3.69 -8.67
C LEU A 198 9.85 -3.01 -7.40
N SER A 199 9.64 -1.71 -7.50
CA SER A 199 9.08 -0.88 -6.44
C SER A 199 7.71 -0.37 -6.86
N ILE A 200 6.72 -0.48 -5.98
CA ILE A 200 5.39 0.09 -6.12
C ILE A 200 5.25 1.23 -5.10
N TYR A 201 4.80 2.38 -5.56
CA TYR A 201 4.50 3.55 -4.74
C TYR A 201 2.99 3.75 -4.74
N LEU A 202 2.37 3.67 -3.57
CA LEU A 202 0.95 3.94 -3.37
C LEU A 202 0.80 5.34 -2.78
N ASP A 203 -0.18 6.11 -3.26
CA ASP A 203 -0.52 7.39 -2.63
C ASP A 203 -0.97 7.14 -1.19
N LEU A 204 -0.34 7.84 -0.23
CA LEU A 204 -0.63 7.70 1.19
C LEU A 204 -2.00 8.28 1.54
N LEU A 205 -2.39 9.40 0.90
CA LEU A 205 -3.59 10.17 1.26
C LEU A 205 -4.90 9.35 1.25
N PRO A 206 -5.21 8.55 0.21
CA PRO A 206 -6.46 7.79 0.16
C PRO A 206 -6.49 6.55 1.06
N VAL A 207 -5.36 6.12 1.64
CA VAL A 207 -5.28 4.90 2.43
C VAL A 207 -5.57 5.21 3.91
N LEU A 208 -6.50 4.47 4.52
CA LEU A 208 -6.83 4.61 5.95
C LEU A 208 -5.64 4.24 6.86
N PRO A 209 -5.43 4.92 8.00
CA PRO A 209 -4.31 4.63 8.92
C PRO A 209 -4.20 3.18 9.35
N GLU A 210 -5.31 2.50 9.61
CA GLU A 210 -5.37 1.10 10.02
C GLU A 210 -4.82 0.19 8.91
N VAL A 211 -5.22 0.47 7.66
CA VAL A 211 -4.73 -0.27 6.49
C VAL A 211 -3.25 0.03 6.25
N ARG A 212 -2.77 1.25 6.53
CA ARG A 212 -1.32 1.58 6.45
C ARG A 212 -0.52 0.75 7.45
N ALA A 213 -1.01 0.61 8.68
CA ALA A 213 -0.37 -0.21 9.71
C ALA A 213 -0.31 -1.68 9.28
N GLN A 214 -1.40 -2.21 8.71
CA GLN A 214 -1.42 -3.57 8.16
C GLN A 214 -0.47 -3.75 6.96
N VAL A 215 -0.41 -2.79 6.03
CA VAL A 215 0.53 -2.83 4.90
C VAL A 215 1.98 -2.82 5.37
N ALA A 216 2.27 -2.17 6.50
CA ALA A 216 3.59 -2.19 7.13
C ALA A 216 3.99 -3.59 7.67
N LEU A 217 3.03 -4.52 7.83
CA LEU A 217 3.29 -5.91 8.22
C LEU A 217 3.65 -6.81 7.04
N LEU A 218 3.50 -6.37 5.78
CA LEU A 218 3.83 -7.20 4.62
C LEU A 218 5.27 -7.79 4.64
N PRO A 219 6.32 -7.07 5.07
CA PRO A 219 7.65 -7.65 5.21
C PRO A 219 7.72 -8.87 6.13
N SER A 220 6.97 -8.90 7.24
CA SER A 220 6.95 -10.03 8.17
C SER A 220 6.19 -11.22 7.57
N ILE A 221 5.08 -10.96 6.86
CA ILE A 221 4.28 -11.97 6.16
C ILE A 221 5.10 -12.69 5.09
N PHE A 222 5.91 -11.95 4.33
CA PHE A 222 6.79 -12.49 3.28
C PHE A 222 8.21 -12.83 3.76
N SER A 223 8.46 -12.85 5.07
CA SER A 223 9.76 -13.24 5.62
C SER A 223 10.07 -14.71 5.32
N HIS A 224 11.33 -15.01 5.03
CA HIS A 224 11.81 -16.37 4.78
C HIS A 224 11.60 -17.32 5.97
N ALA A 225 11.47 -16.78 7.18
CA ALA A 225 11.17 -17.58 8.38
C ALA A 225 9.76 -18.19 8.33
N ASN A 226 8.82 -17.58 7.58
CA ASN A 226 7.41 -17.95 7.60
C ASN A 226 7.00 -18.91 6.48
N VAL A 227 7.81 -19.95 6.24
CA VAL A 227 7.58 -20.91 5.13
C VAL A 227 6.22 -21.62 5.25
N ARG A 228 5.74 -21.86 6.48
CA ARG A 228 4.50 -22.61 6.75
C ARG A 228 3.22 -21.82 6.47
N ASN A 229 3.27 -20.49 6.53
CA ASN A 229 2.13 -19.61 6.30
C ASN A 229 2.28 -18.80 5.01
N ARG A 230 2.99 -19.36 4.04
CA ARG A 230 3.19 -18.71 2.74
C ARG A 230 1.84 -18.51 2.05
N LEU A 231 1.58 -17.27 1.65
CA LEU A 231 0.38 -16.88 0.93
C LEU A 231 0.35 -17.54 -0.46
N THR A 232 -0.85 -17.90 -0.89
CA THR A 232 -1.12 -18.51 -2.19
C THR A 232 -2.01 -17.61 -3.04
N THR A 233 -1.92 -17.74 -4.36
CA THR A 233 -2.76 -16.96 -5.27
C THR A 233 -4.25 -17.18 -5.04
N ASP A 234 -5.02 -16.08 -4.91
CA ASP A 234 -6.48 -16.15 -4.94
C ASP A 234 -6.99 -16.52 -6.35
N LYS A 235 -7.32 -17.80 -6.53
CA LYS A 235 -7.82 -18.36 -7.80
C LYS A 235 -9.12 -17.73 -8.28
N LYS A 236 -9.97 -17.21 -7.38
CA LYS A 236 -11.26 -16.62 -7.76
C LYS A 236 -11.08 -15.27 -8.45
N HIS A 237 -10.13 -14.49 -7.95
CA HIS A 237 -9.84 -13.14 -8.45
C HIS A 237 -8.80 -13.11 -9.57
N THR A 238 -7.90 -14.10 -9.64
CA THR A 238 -6.91 -14.25 -10.74
C THR A 238 -7.43 -15.03 -11.96
N SER A 239 -8.70 -15.43 -11.96
CA SER A 239 -9.27 -16.18 -13.08
C SER A 239 -9.19 -15.39 -14.39
N LEU A 240 -8.31 -15.81 -15.29
CA LEU A 240 -8.10 -15.18 -16.59
C LEU A 240 -9.39 -15.17 -17.41
N ASP A 241 -10.20 -16.21 -17.33
CA ASP A 241 -11.46 -16.34 -18.07
C ASP A 241 -12.49 -15.25 -17.72
N ARG A 242 -12.42 -14.69 -16.50
CA ARG A 242 -13.32 -13.63 -16.05
C ARG A 242 -12.88 -12.23 -16.48
N LEU A 243 -11.63 -12.08 -16.92
CA LEU A 243 -11.12 -10.80 -17.39
C LEU A 243 -11.82 -10.37 -18.68
N TYR A 244 -11.75 -9.07 -18.97
CA TYR A 244 -12.26 -8.51 -20.23
C TYR A 244 -13.74 -8.81 -20.48
N LYS A 245 -14.56 -8.66 -19.44
CA LYS A 245 -16.02 -8.93 -19.49
C LYS A 245 -16.33 -10.38 -19.91
N GLY A 246 -15.50 -11.33 -19.50
CA GLY A 246 -15.66 -12.74 -19.83
C GLY A 246 -15.06 -13.17 -21.18
N ALA A 247 -14.44 -12.25 -21.94
CA ALA A 247 -13.70 -12.63 -23.15
C ALA A 247 -12.41 -13.42 -22.84
N GLY A 248 -11.95 -13.34 -21.59
CA GLY A 248 -10.75 -14.01 -21.12
C GLY A 248 -9.49 -13.19 -21.36
N GLY A 249 -8.52 -13.38 -20.47
CA GLY A 249 -7.16 -12.88 -20.59
C GLY A 249 -6.19 -13.95 -21.08
N GLN A 250 -5.08 -13.52 -21.65
CA GLN A 250 -3.94 -14.37 -22.01
C GLN A 250 -2.67 -13.76 -21.45
N ALA A 251 -1.86 -14.58 -20.76
CA ALA A 251 -0.53 -14.19 -20.33
C ALA A 251 0.39 -14.11 -21.56
N ILE A 252 1.00 -12.95 -21.78
CA ILE A 252 1.99 -12.70 -22.82
C ILE A 252 3.37 -12.96 -22.23
N ASN A 253 4.12 -13.86 -22.87
CA ASN A 253 5.51 -14.09 -22.52
C ASN A 253 6.38 -12.98 -23.12
N PRO A 254 7.06 -12.15 -22.32
CA PRO A 254 7.82 -11.02 -22.85
C PRO A 254 9.06 -11.43 -23.67
N GLY A 255 9.46 -12.71 -23.61
CA GLY A 255 10.53 -13.26 -24.45
C GLY A 255 10.08 -13.69 -25.85
N THR A 256 8.77 -13.76 -26.11
CA THR A 256 8.20 -14.23 -27.38
C THR A 256 7.70 -13.01 -28.17
N THR A 257 8.63 -12.18 -28.65
CA THR A 257 8.31 -10.92 -29.34
C THR A 257 7.73 -11.11 -30.75
N ALA A 258 7.67 -12.33 -31.25
CA ALA A 258 6.81 -12.67 -32.38
C ALA A 258 5.47 -13.16 -31.80
N TYR A 259 4.46 -12.30 -31.82
CA TYR A 259 3.09 -12.78 -32.02
C TYR A 259 3.14 -13.49 -33.38
N GLU A 260 3.56 -14.76 -33.41
CA GLU A 260 3.16 -15.60 -34.54
C GLU A 260 1.64 -15.58 -34.46
N PRO A 261 0.95 -15.02 -35.46
CA PRO A 261 -0.49 -15.15 -35.53
C PRO A 261 -0.71 -16.65 -35.42
N ILE A 262 -1.36 -17.08 -34.33
CA ILE A 262 -1.89 -18.42 -34.24
C ILE A 262 -2.91 -18.44 -35.37
N HIS A 263 -2.44 -18.80 -36.56
CA HIS A 263 -3.28 -19.35 -37.59
C HIS A 263 -3.85 -20.56 -36.88
N HIS A 264 -5.03 -20.37 -36.29
CA HIS A 264 -6.01 -21.43 -36.21
C HIS A 264 -6.22 -21.84 -37.67
N GLU A 265 -5.31 -22.68 -38.15
CA GLU A 265 -5.57 -23.63 -39.20
C GLU A 265 -6.75 -24.40 -38.65
N VAL A 266 -7.95 -23.91 -39.00
CA VAL A 266 -9.16 -24.68 -38.94
C VAL A 266 -8.79 -25.93 -39.72
N GLN A 267 -8.46 -26.99 -38.97
CA GLN A 267 -8.33 -28.32 -39.51
C GLN A 267 -9.73 -28.67 -39.99
N GLU A 268 -10.03 -28.21 -41.20
CA GLU A 268 -11.20 -28.56 -41.98
C GLU A 268 -11.11 -30.06 -42.12
N ALA A 269 -11.92 -30.76 -41.33
CA ALA A 269 -12.02 -32.20 -41.36
C ALA A 269 -12.28 -32.59 -42.82
N GLN A 270 -11.27 -33.18 -43.47
CA GLN A 270 -11.45 -33.78 -44.79
C GLN A 270 -12.59 -34.79 -44.69
N PRO A 271 -13.66 -34.66 -45.49
CA PRO A 271 -14.64 -35.72 -45.64
C PRO A 271 -13.99 -36.85 -46.44
N SER A 272 -13.50 -37.87 -45.76
CA SER A 272 -13.15 -39.14 -46.38
C SER A 272 -14.44 -39.77 -46.92
N SER A 273 -14.62 -39.67 -48.23
CA SER A 273 -15.64 -40.41 -48.96
C SER A 273 -15.21 -41.88 -49.07
N PRO A 274 -16.11 -42.84 -48.83
CA PRO A 274 -16.12 -44.07 -49.60
C PRO A 274 -17.37 -44.10 -50.49
N THR A 275 -17.11 -44.01 -51.79
CA THR A 275 -17.99 -44.44 -52.86
C THR A 275 -18.39 -45.90 -52.65
N HIS A 276 -19.69 -46.21 -52.58
CA HIS A 276 -20.32 -47.29 -53.35
C HIS A 276 -21.86 -47.16 -53.32
N ALA A 277 -22.44 -47.37 -54.50
CA ALA A 277 -23.83 -47.27 -54.93
C ALA A 277 -24.86 -47.92 -53.97
N THR A 278 -26.15 -47.55 -53.96
CA THR A 278 -27.10 -47.89 -55.04
C THR A 278 -28.51 -47.35 -54.71
N SER A 279 -29.11 -46.67 -55.71
CA SER A 279 -30.53 -46.65 -56.11
C SER A 279 -31.65 -46.11 -55.21
N GLY A 280 -32.41 -45.20 -55.84
CA GLY A 280 -33.84 -44.95 -55.62
C GLY A 280 -34.10 -43.76 -54.69
N GLU A 281 -35.05 -42.87 -54.92
CA GLU A 281 -36.10 -42.69 -55.93
C GLU A 281 -36.78 -41.36 -55.51
N LEU A 282 -37.28 -40.56 -56.48
CA LEU A 282 -38.38 -39.58 -56.41
C LEU A 282 -38.69 -38.89 -55.04
N GLN A 283 -38.80 -37.58 -54.91
CA GLN A 283 -39.86 -36.79 -55.54
C GLN A 283 -39.80 -35.30 -55.14
N ASP A 284 -40.24 -34.48 -56.09
CA ASP A 284 -41.03 -33.25 -55.99
C ASP A 284 -40.61 -31.97 -55.27
N ALA A 285 -40.98 -30.94 -56.02
CA ALA A 285 -40.85 -29.52 -55.82
C ALA A 285 -41.88 -28.97 -54.82
N ALA A 286 -41.49 -27.91 -54.12
CA ALA A 286 -42.40 -26.80 -53.86
C ALA A 286 -41.58 -25.52 -53.70
N GLN A 287 -41.65 -24.70 -54.75
CA GLN A 287 -41.37 -23.27 -54.69
C GLN A 287 -42.36 -22.63 -53.72
N THR A 288 -41.88 -21.74 -52.84
CA THR A 288 -42.71 -20.63 -52.38
C THR A 288 -41.89 -19.36 -52.29
N SER A 289 -42.39 -18.40 -53.04
CA SER A 289 -41.86 -17.10 -53.36
C SER A 289 -42.29 -16.06 -52.32
N THR A 290 -41.58 -14.92 -52.32
CA THR A 290 -42.08 -13.53 -52.08
C THR A 290 -42.23 -13.01 -50.63
N PRO A 291 -42.39 -11.68 -50.38
CA PRO A 291 -41.53 -10.53 -50.82
C PRO A 291 -41.48 -9.33 -49.81
N THR A 292 -40.70 -8.26 -50.13
CA THR A 292 -40.86 -6.81 -49.77
C THR A 292 -40.86 -6.40 -48.26
N GLN A 293 -40.13 -5.41 -47.73
CA GLN A 293 -40.20 -3.96 -48.03
C GLN A 293 -39.03 -3.17 -47.41
N THR A 294 -38.28 -2.49 -48.27
CA THR A 294 -37.99 -1.03 -48.25
C THR A 294 -38.74 -0.19 -47.20
N ARG A 295 -38.02 0.47 -46.29
CA ARG A 295 -38.47 1.73 -45.70
C ARG A 295 -37.30 2.71 -45.50
N LYS A 296 -37.20 3.67 -46.42
CA LYS A 296 -36.58 4.98 -46.21
C LYS A 296 -37.36 5.74 -45.13
N ARG A 297 -36.66 6.34 -44.17
CA ARG A 297 -37.11 7.56 -43.48
C ARG A 297 -35.94 8.52 -43.33
N THR A 298 -36.07 9.66 -43.99
CA THR A 298 -35.26 10.87 -43.84
C THR A 298 -35.89 11.79 -42.79
N ALA A 299 -35.03 12.63 -42.22
CA ALA A 299 -35.26 13.98 -41.69
C ALA A 299 -35.66 14.18 -40.21
N SER A 300 -34.68 14.76 -39.49
CA SER A 300 -34.75 16.03 -38.75
C SER A 300 -35.10 16.04 -37.24
N SER A 301 -34.21 16.77 -36.55
CA SER A 301 -34.48 17.84 -35.56
C SER A 301 -34.31 17.54 -34.06
N SER A 302 -33.59 18.48 -33.44
CA SER A 302 -33.42 18.76 -32.00
C SER A 302 -32.64 17.70 -31.20
N GLY A 303 -31.53 18.02 -30.54
CA GLY A 303 -31.12 19.28 -29.92
C GLY A 303 -31.24 19.09 -28.42
N PHE A 304 -30.15 18.73 -27.75
CA PHE A 304 -29.90 18.95 -26.31
C PHE A 304 -28.48 18.44 -26.01
N LEU A 305 -27.50 19.35 -26.08
CA LEU A 305 -26.19 19.17 -25.46
C LEU A 305 -26.19 20.01 -24.18
N PRO A 306 -25.79 19.47 -23.01
CA PRO A 306 -25.39 20.29 -21.88
C PRO A 306 -23.93 20.77 -22.08
N PRO A 307 -23.62 22.01 -21.69
CA PRO A 307 -22.37 22.68 -22.04
C PRO A 307 -21.20 22.30 -21.13
N TYR A 308 -20.02 22.34 -21.73
CA TYR A 308 -18.73 22.43 -21.08
C TYR A 308 -18.64 23.72 -20.25
N LEU A 309 -18.16 23.60 -19.02
CA LEU A 309 -17.70 24.74 -18.22
C LEU A 309 -16.31 25.15 -18.71
N ASP A 310 -16.29 26.25 -19.44
CA ASP A 310 -15.14 27.09 -19.72
C ASP A 310 -14.84 27.93 -18.47
N ARG A 311 -13.59 27.97 -18.03
CA ARG A 311 -13.17 28.86 -16.93
C ARG A 311 -11.76 29.39 -17.20
N ALA A 312 -11.71 30.43 -18.01
CA ALA A 312 -10.66 31.44 -17.97
C ALA A 312 -11.27 32.72 -17.41
N ASP A 313 -10.77 33.19 -16.26
CA ASP A 313 -10.59 34.62 -16.00
C ASP A 313 -9.73 34.80 -14.74
N GLU A 314 -8.43 35.03 -14.98
CA GLU A 314 -7.53 35.66 -14.03
C GLU A 314 -7.87 37.16 -13.98
N ARG A 315 -8.33 37.64 -12.82
CA ARG A 315 -8.24 39.06 -12.50
C ARG A 315 -7.43 39.26 -11.23
N VAL A 316 -6.29 39.91 -11.47
CA VAL A 316 -5.46 40.70 -10.57
C VAL A 316 -6.31 41.52 -9.59
N ILE A 317 -6.12 41.29 -8.28
CA ILE A 317 -6.23 42.34 -7.26
C ILE A 317 -5.05 42.14 -6.28
N ALA A 318 -4.15 43.12 -6.29
CA ALA A 318 -3.13 43.32 -5.28
C ALA A 318 -3.73 43.90 -4.00
N GLY A 319 -3.23 43.50 -2.85
CA GLY A 319 -3.50 44.20 -1.58
C GLY A 319 -2.85 43.50 -0.38
N PRO A 320 -2.18 44.21 0.53
CA PRO A 320 -1.07 43.67 1.33
C PRO A 320 -1.43 43.43 2.80
N SER A 321 -0.76 42.47 3.46
CA SER A 321 -0.52 42.58 4.91
C SER A 321 0.77 41.86 5.30
N SER A 322 1.81 42.68 5.50
CA SER A 322 3.01 42.31 6.23
C SER A 322 2.68 42.25 7.71
N HIS A 323 2.65 41.07 8.32
CA HIS A 323 2.89 40.92 9.75
C HIS A 323 4.23 40.21 9.95
N ARG A 324 5.25 41.06 10.15
CA ARG A 324 6.61 40.73 10.53
C ARG A 324 6.61 40.49 12.05
N PHE A 325 6.68 39.23 12.46
CA PHE A 325 6.99 38.89 13.86
C PHE A 325 8.52 38.85 13.99
N GLU A 326 9.09 39.88 14.61
CA GLU A 326 10.45 39.89 15.13
C GLU A 326 10.44 39.15 16.47
N TRP A 327 11.16 38.02 16.55
CA TRP A 327 11.55 37.43 17.82
C TRP A 327 12.91 38.01 18.21
N THR A 328 12.92 38.85 19.24
CA THR A 328 14.13 39.27 19.94
C THR A 328 14.57 38.16 20.88
N TRP A 329 15.74 37.58 20.65
CA TRP A 329 16.40 36.73 21.63
C TRP A 329 17.04 37.64 22.69
N GLU A 330 16.62 37.45 23.94
CA GLU A 330 17.19 38.08 25.11
C GLU A 330 18.24 37.15 25.73
N THR A 331 19.36 37.74 26.12
CA THR A 331 20.62 37.16 26.58
C THR A 331 20.56 36.33 27.87
N ALA A 332 21.32 35.23 27.93
CA ALA A 332 21.81 34.59 29.16
C ALA A 332 23.17 33.87 28.89
N PRO A 333 24.01 33.61 29.92
CA PRO A 333 25.42 34.01 29.92
C PRO A 333 26.43 32.98 29.39
N GLN A 334 27.51 33.53 28.84
CA GLN A 334 28.73 32.86 28.40
C GLN A 334 29.59 32.42 29.60
N SER A 335 29.86 31.12 29.70
CA SER A 335 30.98 30.59 30.48
C SER A 335 32.26 30.62 29.64
N GLN A 336 33.31 31.17 30.25
CA GLN A 336 34.66 31.31 29.71
C GLN A 336 35.34 29.94 29.58
N GLU A 337 36.04 29.68 28.47
CA GLU A 337 37.49 29.40 28.49
C GLU A 337 38.11 29.23 27.09
N SER A 338 39.38 29.64 27.02
CA SER A 338 40.39 29.33 26.00
C SER A 338 40.49 30.25 24.77
N THR A 339 41.37 31.22 24.97
CA THR A 339 41.90 32.19 24.01
C THR A 339 42.92 31.56 23.05
N GLN A 340 42.68 31.63 21.73
CA GLN A 340 43.75 31.79 20.74
C GLN A 340 43.33 32.79 19.65
N PRO A 341 44.26 33.62 19.14
CA PRO A 341 43.91 34.83 18.39
C PRO A 341 43.64 34.53 16.91
N LEU A 342 42.46 34.92 16.44
CA LEU A 342 42.14 35.03 15.01
C LEU A 342 42.26 36.51 14.58
N THR A 343 43.01 36.72 13.51
CA THR A 343 43.09 37.98 12.76
C THR A 343 41.75 38.31 12.09
N PRO A 344 41.43 39.60 11.90
CA PRO A 344 40.15 40.01 11.32
C PRO A 344 40.18 39.77 9.81
N SER A 345 39.31 38.90 9.32
CA SER A 345 39.02 38.76 7.88
C SER A 345 37.70 39.42 7.56
N ASP A 346 37.77 40.35 6.62
CA ASP A 346 36.70 41.20 6.12
C ASP A 346 35.39 40.46 5.82
N GLY A 347 34.31 41.09 6.27
CA GLY A 347 32.95 40.75 5.90
C GLY A 347 32.74 40.96 4.40
N ASN A 348 32.57 39.87 3.67
CA ASN A 348 31.92 39.92 2.38
C ASN A 348 31.08 38.65 2.21
N GLY A 349 29.76 38.83 2.21
CA GLY A 349 28.74 37.79 2.13
C GLY A 349 28.72 37.04 0.80
N LYS A 350 29.76 36.28 0.51
CA LYS A 350 29.78 35.30 -0.57
C LYS A 350 29.55 33.93 0.05
N ARG A 351 28.40 33.33 -0.28
CA ARG A 351 28.12 31.89 -0.05
C ARG A 351 29.38 31.08 -0.39
N PRO A 352 29.79 30.12 0.45
CA PRO A 352 30.89 29.23 0.11
C PRO A 352 30.54 28.50 -1.18
N ARG A 353 31.22 28.85 -2.27
CA ARG A 353 31.21 28.03 -3.48
C ARG A 353 31.91 26.74 -3.08
N PHE A 354 31.20 25.62 -3.14
CA PHE A 354 31.83 24.31 -3.08
C PHE A 354 32.85 24.25 -4.20
N VAL A 355 34.13 24.30 -3.82
CA VAL A 355 35.24 24.04 -4.72
C VAL A 355 35.05 22.59 -5.15
N THR A 356 34.59 22.39 -6.38
CA THR A 356 34.59 21.08 -7.04
C THR A 356 36.01 20.58 -6.94
N ARG A 357 36.25 19.55 -6.12
CA ARG A 357 37.59 18.97 -5.99
C ARG A 357 38.10 18.64 -7.40
N PRO A 358 39.32 19.05 -7.76
CA PRO A 358 39.91 18.66 -9.04
C PRO A 358 39.83 17.14 -9.15
N GLY A 359 39.50 16.67 -10.36
CA GLY A 359 39.29 15.26 -10.66
C GLY A 359 40.36 14.40 -10.02
N LEU A 360 39.94 13.30 -9.40
CA LEU A 360 40.85 12.35 -8.78
C LEU A 360 41.85 11.90 -9.84
N ASP A 361 43.10 12.35 -9.73
CA ASP A 361 44.23 11.90 -10.53
C ASP A 361 44.52 10.44 -10.19
N LEU A 362 43.71 9.55 -10.77
CA LEU A 362 43.95 8.12 -10.72
C LEU A 362 45.28 7.85 -11.42
N PRO A 363 46.19 7.07 -10.79
CA PRO A 363 47.45 6.73 -11.42
C PRO A 363 47.17 6.02 -12.75
N THR A 364 47.63 6.62 -13.84
CA THR A 364 47.49 6.03 -15.18
C THR A 364 48.25 4.71 -15.21
N LEU A 365 47.55 3.61 -15.50
CA LEU A 365 48.20 2.31 -15.61
C LEU A 365 49.06 2.27 -16.88
N PRO A 366 50.30 1.75 -16.82
CA PRO A 366 51.08 1.50 -18.03
C PRO A 366 50.31 0.55 -18.96
N PRO A 367 50.42 0.70 -20.29
CA PRO A 367 49.72 -0.12 -21.27
C PRO A 367 50.07 -1.61 -21.09
N LEU A 368 49.14 -2.50 -21.44
CA LEU A 368 49.46 -3.94 -21.46
C LEU A 368 50.41 -4.22 -22.63
N PRO A 369 51.44 -5.04 -22.44
CA PRO A 369 52.19 -5.61 -23.55
C PRO A 369 51.23 -6.37 -24.48
N THR A 370 51.38 -6.16 -25.78
CA THR A 370 50.61 -6.83 -26.82
C THR A 370 51.18 -8.22 -27.10
N VAL A 371 50.41 -9.08 -27.77
CA VAL A 371 50.86 -10.41 -28.20
C VAL A 371 52.14 -10.32 -29.06
N MET A 372 52.27 -9.27 -29.86
CA MET A 372 53.47 -9.04 -30.68
C MET A 372 54.70 -8.76 -29.83
N ASP A 373 54.57 -7.99 -28.75
CA ASP A 373 55.67 -7.72 -27.83
C ASP A 373 56.22 -9.02 -27.22
N PHE A 374 55.32 -9.96 -26.85
CA PHE A 374 55.73 -11.28 -26.36
C PHE A 374 56.45 -12.12 -27.40
N LEU A 375 55.95 -12.14 -28.65
CA LEU A 375 56.58 -12.88 -29.73
C LEU A 375 57.98 -12.34 -30.05
N GLU A 376 58.16 -11.03 -30.03
CA GLU A 376 59.48 -10.41 -30.22
C GLU A 376 60.43 -10.71 -29.06
N ALA A 377 59.93 -10.75 -27.82
CA ALA A 377 60.71 -11.10 -26.63
C ALA A 377 61.21 -12.55 -26.61
N LEU A 378 60.60 -13.46 -27.38
CA LEU A 378 61.12 -14.83 -27.54
C LEU A 378 62.41 -14.85 -28.37
N THR A 379 62.60 -13.87 -29.25
CA THR A 379 63.78 -13.76 -30.13
C THR A 379 64.84 -12.77 -29.61
N ASP A 380 64.45 -11.85 -28.71
CA ASP A 380 65.30 -10.80 -28.18
C ASP A 380 65.18 -10.73 -26.64
N SER A 381 66.23 -11.19 -25.95
CA SER A 381 66.30 -11.20 -24.48
C SER A 381 66.22 -9.80 -23.85
N SER A 382 66.54 -8.74 -24.59
CA SER A 382 66.42 -7.36 -24.08
C SER A 382 64.95 -6.95 -23.96
N LYS A 383 64.12 -7.34 -24.93
CA LYS A 383 62.66 -7.11 -24.92
C LYS A 383 61.96 -7.87 -23.80
N PHE A 384 62.43 -9.09 -23.51
CA PHE A 384 61.92 -9.84 -22.35
C PHE A 384 62.14 -9.09 -21.03
N THR A 385 63.32 -8.50 -20.84
CA THR A 385 63.62 -7.68 -19.65
C THR A 385 62.73 -6.45 -19.58
N SER A 386 62.49 -5.78 -20.71
CA SER A 386 61.58 -4.62 -20.79
C SER A 386 60.13 -4.98 -20.43
N ILE A 387 59.61 -6.09 -20.95
CA ILE A 387 58.26 -6.58 -20.62
C ILE A 387 58.15 -6.91 -19.12
N LYS A 388 59.18 -7.57 -18.57
CA LYS A 388 59.22 -7.87 -17.13
C LYS A 388 59.18 -6.61 -16.27
N GLU A 389 59.95 -5.58 -16.63
CA GLU A 389 59.91 -4.28 -15.95
C GLU A 389 58.55 -3.59 -16.07
N GLN A 390 57.89 -3.64 -17.23
CA GLN A 390 56.54 -3.12 -17.41
C GLN A 390 55.52 -3.83 -16.51
N PHE A 391 55.61 -5.15 -16.37
CA PHE A 391 54.75 -5.91 -15.46
C PHE A 391 54.98 -5.53 -14.00
N LEU A 392 56.23 -5.38 -13.57
CA LEU A 392 56.55 -4.95 -12.20
C LEU A 392 56.04 -3.52 -11.93
N LEU A 393 56.20 -2.61 -12.89
CA LEU A 393 55.69 -1.24 -12.78
C LEU A 393 54.15 -1.21 -12.70
N ARG A 394 53.49 -2.05 -13.49
CA ARG A 394 52.03 -2.19 -13.49
C ARG A 394 51.51 -2.77 -12.17
N ASP A 395 52.16 -3.80 -11.65
CA ASP A 395 51.80 -4.39 -10.36
C ASP A 395 51.93 -3.36 -9.23
N ALA A 396 53.04 -2.62 -9.19
CA ALA A 396 53.23 -1.54 -8.22
C ALA A 396 52.14 -0.45 -8.33
N ALA A 397 51.73 -0.08 -9.55
CA ALA A 397 50.65 0.87 -9.79
C ALA A 397 49.27 0.33 -9.31
N LEU A 398 48.99 -0.96 -9.54
CA LEU A 398 47.77 -1.62 -9.07
C LEU A 398 47.75 -1.71 -7.53
N GLN A 399 48.86 -2.04 -6.89
CA GLN A 399 48.97 -2.04 -5.43
C GLN A 399 48.72 -0.64 -4.85
N LYS A 400 49.24 0.41 -5.49
CA LYS A 400 48.98 1.80 -5.10
C LYS A 400 47.50 2.18 -5.25
N LEU A 401 46.87 1.76 -6.35
CA LEU A 401 45.44 1.98 -6.57
C LEU A 401 44.58 1.24 -5.54
N ALA A 402 44.91 -0.02 -5.22
CA ALA A 402 44.22 -0.80 -4.20
C ALA A 402 44.29 -0.14 -2.82
N LYS A 403 45.48 0.34 -2.41
CA LYS A 403 45.65 1.12 -1.16
C LYS A 403 44.80 2.40 -1.16
N HIS A 404 44.74 3.10 -2.29
CA HIS A 404 43.92 4.31 -2.42
C HIS A 404 42.42 4.01 -2.30
N LEU A 405 41.94 2.93 -2.92
CA LEU A 405 40.54 2.50 -2.82
C LEU A 405 40.19 2.05 -1.40
N LEU A 406 41.07 1.32 -0.71
CA LEU A 406 40.87 0.96 0.70
C LEU A 406 40.78 2.19 1.61
N ALA A 407 41.68 3.16 1.44
CA ALA A 407 41.62 4.42 2.20
C ALA A 407 40.32 5.21 1.91
N ARG A 408 39.85 5.20 0.66
CA ARG A 408 38.59 5.84 0.27
C ARG A 408 37.38 5.13 0.89
N ASN A 409 37.37 3.80 0.94
CA ASN A 409 36.31 3.03 1.59
C ASN A 409 36.28 3.30 3.10
N ALA A 410 37.44 3.30 3.77
CA ALA A 410 37.51 3.65 5.19
C ALA A 410 36.99 5.08 5.46
N ALA A 411 37.29 6.04 4.57
CA ALA A 411 36.75 7.40 4.67
C ALA A 411 35.23 7.45 4.42
N PHE A 412 34.67 6.59 3.58
CA PHE A 412 33.22 6.46 3.42
C PHE A 412 32.56 5.84 4.64
N GLU A 413 33.13 4.77 5.21
CA GLU A 413 32.63 4.16 6.45
C GLU A 413 32.61 5.17 7.60
N ALA A 414 33.68 5.96 7.78
CA ALA A 414 33.71 7.03 8.78
C ALA A 414 32.63 8.10 8.55
N ARG A 415 32.30 8.42 7.29
CA ARG A 415 31.21 9.34 6.96
C ARG A 415 29.84 8.75 7.25
N VAL A 416 29.64 7.46 6.98
CA VAL A 416 28.40 6.75 7.30
C VAL A 416 28.21 6.70 8.81
N GLU A 417 29.25 6.38 9.58
CA GLU A 417 29.21 6.41 11.04
C GLU A 417 28.87 7.80 11.58
N HIS A 418 29.48 8.86 11.02
CA HIS A 418 29.15 10.24 11.38
C HIS A 418 27.68 10.59 11.06
N CYS A 419 27.14 10.16 9.91
CA CYS A 419 25.73 10.34 9.57
C CYS A 419 24.81 9.60 10.55
N SER A 420 25.15 8.37 10.93
CA SER A 420 24.39 7.61 11.95
C SER A 420 24.36 8.35 13.29
N LYS A 421 25.50 8.88 13.75
CA LYS A 421 25.57 9.68 14.99
C LYS A 421 24.71 10.95 14.90
N LEU A 422 24.65 11.57 13.72
CA LEU A 422 23.82 12.75 13.50
C LEU A 422 22.32 12.39 13.51
N GLU A 423 21.94 11.24 12.97
CA GLU A 423 20.57 10.72 13.04
C GLU A 423 20.16 10.41 14.49
N ASP A 424 21.03 9.77 15.26
CA ASP A 424 20.80 9.48 16.68
C ASP A 424 20.67 10.78 17.49
N TRP A 425 21.58 11.75 17.29
CA TRP A 425 21.48 13.06 17.91
C TRP A 425 20.18 13.77 17.55
N THR A 426 19.79 13.75 16.27
CA THR A 426 18.54 14.35 15.81
C THR A 426 17.33 13.66 16.44
N ARG A 427 17.35 12.33 16.58
CA ARG A 427 16.27 11.57 17.22
C ARG A 427 16.12 11.93 18.69
N VAL A 428 17.22 12.10 19.42
CA VAL A 428 17.20 12.50 20.83
C VAL A 428 16.69 13.93 20.96
N GLU A 429 17.30 14.89 20.26
CA GLU A 429 16.96 16.31 20.38
C GLU A 429 15.52 16.60 19.92
N VAL A 430 15.12 16.08 18.75
CA VAL A 430 13.75 16.26 18.23
C VAL A 430 12.76 15.45 19.04
N GLY A 431 13.13 14.26 19.52
CA GLY A 431 12.28 13.44 20.38
C GLY A 431 11.96 14.11 21.71
N GLU A 432 12.96 14.72 22.37
CA GLU A 432 12.77 15.48 23.61
C GLU A 432 11.93 16.74 23.36
N GLN A 433 12.18 17.47 22.28
CA GLN A 433 11.42 18.68 21.96
C GLN A 433 9.96 18.38 21.61
N VAL A 434 9.70 17.34 20.80
CA VAL A 434 8.34 16.91 20.45
C VAL A 434 7.63 16.30 21.65
N GLY A 435 8.32 15.52 22.49
CA GLY A 435 7.75 14.99 23.73
C GLY A 435 7.28 16.10 24.68
N GLY A 436 8.06 17.17 24.80
CA GLY A 436 7.68 18.36 25.58
C GLY A 436 6.47 19.09 24.99
N GLU A 437 6.39 19.26 23.67
CA GLU A 437 5.26 19.93 23.02
C GLU A 437 3.97 19.11 23.11
N VAL A 438 4.05 17.79 22.95
CA VAL A 438 2.88 16.88 23.09
C VAL A 438 2.36 16.90 24.52
N ALA A 439 3.24 16.78 25.52
CA ALA A 439 2.83 16.87 26.93
C ALA A 439 2.17 18.21 27.28
N LEU A 440 2.64 19.32 26.71
CA LEU A 440 2.03 20.63 26.88
C LEU A 440 0.64 20.70 26.23
N ARG A 441 0.47 20.16 25.01
CA ARG A 441 -0.83 20.10 24.34
C ARG A 441 -1.84 19.23 25.07
N ASP A 442 -1.42 18.08 25.57
CA ASP A 442 -2.29 17.19 26.35
C ASP A 442 -2.75 17.88 27.63
N LYS A 443 -1.83 18.58 28.31
CA LYS A 443 -2.18 19.40 29.48
C LYS A 443 -3.17 20.51 29.15
N ILE A 444 -2.93 21.29 28.09
CA ILE A 444 -3.88 22.33 27.65
C ILE A 444 -5.24 21.73 27.30
N THR A 445 -5.24 20.55 26.68
CA THR A 445 -6.48 19.87 26.29
C THR A 445 -7.28 19.39 27.50
N GLU A 446 -6.61 18.83 28.52
CA GLU A 446 -7.27 18.46 29.78
C GLU A 446 -7.77 19.68 30.56
N ASP A 447 -6.95 20.73 30.68
CA ASP A 447 -7.35 21.99 31.33
C ASP A 447 -8.58 22.60 30.62
N MET A 448 -8.60 22.61 29.28
CA MET A 448 -9.75 23.08 28.50
C MET A 448 -10.98 22.18 28.64
N LYS A 449 -10.82 20.85 28.70
CA LYS A 449 -11.95 19.96 28.96
C LYS A 449 -12.56 20.27 30.30
N GLU A 450 -11.77 20.40 31.35
CA GLU A 450 -12.27 20.68 32.71
C GLU A 450 -13.05 22.01 32.75
N GLU A 451 -12.52 23.07 32.12
CA GLU A 451 -13.18 24.38 32.06
C GLU A 451 -14.48 24.36 31.22
N PHE A 452 -14.48 23.67 30.07
CA PHE A 452 -15.68 23.55 29.23
C PHE A 452 -16.75 22.66 29.86
N TYR A 453 -16.37 21.55 30.49
CA TYR A 453 -17.32 20.68 31.18
C TYR A 453 -17.93 21.41 32.38
N GLU A 454 -17.18 22.15 33.19
CA GLU A 454 -17.79 22.91 34.29
C GLU A 454 -18.70 24.04 33.79
N GLY A 455 -18.26 24.82 32.79
CA GLY A 455 -19.00 25.97 32.28
C GLY A 455 -20.30 25.60 31.54
N VAL A 456 -20.24 24.61 30.64
CA VAL A 456 -21.41 24.17 29.86
C VAL A 456 -22.42 23.47 30.75
N THR A 457 -21.97 22.61 31.67
CA THR A 457 -22.89 21.88 32.57
C THR A 457 -23.60 22.83 33.53
N HIS A 458 -22.93 23.87 34.04
CA HIS A 458 -23.57 24.88 34.90
C HIS A 458 -24.62 25.71 34.18
N GLU A 459 -24.37 26.10 32.93
CA GLU A 459 -25.29 26.91 32.15
C GLU A 459 -26.50 26.09 31.67
N VAL A 460 -26.31 24.82 31.30
CA VAL A 460 -27.40 23.90 30.95
C VAL A 460 -28.28 23.62 32.17
N LEU A 461 -27.68 23.32 33.34
CA LEU A 461 -28.42 23.11 34.59
C LEU A 461 -29.19 24.37 35.01
N ARG A 462 -28.60 25.56 34.85
CA ARG A 462 -29.27 26.84 35.13
C ARG A 462 -30.49 27.03 34.22
N LYS A 463 -30.36 26.78 32.92
CA LYS A 463 -31.49 26.88 31.97
C LYS A 463 -32.59 25.87 32.28
N MET A 464 -32.25 24.63 32.63
CA MET A 464 -33.22 23.62 33.05
C MET A 464 -33.97 24.05 34.32
N ALA A 465 -33.28 24.59 35.31
CA ALA A 465 -33.91 25.10 36.54
C ALA A 465 -34.91 26.23 36.25
N VAL A 466 -34.57 27.17 35.36
CA VAL A 466 -35.49 28.25 34.95
C VAL A 466 -36.73 27.70 34.24
N VAL A 467 -36.55 26.74 33.32
CA VAL A 467 -37.67 26.11 32.60
C VAL A 467 -38.59 25.36 33.56
N LEU A 468 -38.03 24.66 34.56
CA LEU A 468 -38.82 23.95 35.57
C LEU A 468 -39.61 24.91 36.48
N VAL A 469 -39.01 26.01 36.93
CA VAL A 469 -39.71 27.05 37.71
C VAL A 469 -40.86 27.65 36.90
N GLU A 470 -40.61 28.02 35.64
CA GLU A 470 -41.69 28.54 34.77
C GLU A 470 -42.82 27.53 34.53
N ALA A 471 -42.49 26.24 34.38
CA ALA A 471 -43.49 25.19 34.20
C ALA A 471 -44.36 25.02 35.45
N VAL A 472 -43.75 25.06 36.64
CA VAL A 472 -44.47 25.00 37.92
C VAL A 472 -45.37 26.22 38.09
N ASP A 473 -44.88 27.43 37.84
CA ASP A 473 -45.68 28.67 37.93
C ASP A 473 -46.86 28.67 36.95
N LYS A 474 -46.63 28.26 35.70
CA LYS A 474 -47.69 28.17 34.67
C LYS A 474 -48.72 27.08 34.98
N SER A 475 -48.34 26.02 35.67
CA SER A 475 -49.25 24.93 36.04
C SER A 475 -50.28 25.33 37.13
N GLY A 476 -50.04 26.42 37.86
CA GLY A 476 -50.94 26.88 38.93
C GLY A 476 -50.91 26.01 40.20
N TRP A 477 -49.90 25.16 40.36
CA TRP A 477 -49.79 24.19 41.46
C TRP A 477 -49.39 24.81 42.81
N LEU A 478 -48.80 26.00 42.81
CA LEU A 478 -48.37 26.70 44.01
C LEU A 478 -49.22 27.95 44.26
N VAL A 479 -50.54 27.81 44.33
CA VAL A 479 -51.40 28.86 44.93
C VAL A 479 -51.49 28.59 46.43
N PRO A 480 -50.83 29.39 47.30
CA PRO A 480 -50.96 29.24 48.74
C PRO A 480 -52.38 29.64 49.14
N GLY A 481 -53.22 28.66 49.49
CA GLY A 481 -54.56 28.92 50.04
C GLY A 481 -55.72 28.09 49.48
N SER A 482 -55.49 27.09 48.62
CA SER A 482 -56.60 26.21 48.18
C SER A 482 -56.96 25.20 49.27
N THR A 483 -57.95 25.53 50.10
CA THR A 483 -58.51 24.68 51.17
C THR A 483 -59.59 23.71 50.70
N ALA A 484 -59.75 23.51 49.40
CA ALA A 484 -60.80 22.66 48.84
C ALA A 484 -60.32 21.22 48.60
N CYS A 485 -60.06 20.46 49.66
CA CYS A 485 -59.92 18.99 49.60
C CYS A 485 -60.32 18.35 50.94
N GLY A 486 -61.61 18.43 51.27
CA GLY A 486 -62.21 17.57 52.28
C GLY A 486 -62.68 16.26 51.64
N ASN A 487 -62.20 15.15 52.19
CA ASN A 487 -62.68 13.76 52.01
C ASN A 487 -62.28 13.01 50.73
N LEU A 488 -61.03 12.55 50.66
CA LEU A 488 -60.66 11.33 49.93
C LEU A 488 -59.51 10.59 50.66
N LEU A 489 -59.84 9.89 51.74
CA LEU A 489 -58.97 8.85 52.33
C LEU A 489 -59.36 7.51 51.70
N SER A 490 -58.85 7.21 50.50
CA SER A 490 -58.78 5.84 49.94
C SER A 490 -57.94 5.84 48.66
N ARG A 491 -56.77 5.18 48.72
CA ARG A 491 -55.68 5.10 47.71
C ARG A 491 -54.84 6.36 47.56
N SER A 492 -53.69 6.32 48.26
CA SER A 492 -52.57 7.24 48.08
C SER A 492 -51.95 7.05 46.70
N VAL A 493 -52.41 7.82 45.74
CA VAL A 493 -51.53 8.34 44.68
C VAL A 493 -51.44 9.81 45.00
N VAL A 494 -50.29 10.24 45.51
CA VAL A 494 -50.06 11.65 45.80
C VAL A 494 -50.24 12.38 44.48
N PRO A 495 -51.14 13.39 44.37
CA PRO A 495 -51.45 14.01 43.09
C PRO A 495 -50.22 14.54 42.33
N GLY A 496 -49.11 14.80 43.03
CA GLY A 496 -47.83 15.21 42.46
C GLY A 496 -46.94 14.13 41.84
N GLU A 497 -47.14 12.85 42.16
CA GLU A 497 -46.21 11.80 41.73
C GLU A 497 -46.33 11.51 40.22
N ASN A 498 -47.55 11.50 39.69
CA ASN A 498 -47.81 11.36 38.26
C ASN A 498 -47.34 12.59 37.46
N ALA A 499 -47.43 13.78 38.04
CA ALA A 499 -46.97 15.02 37.40
C ALA A 499 -45.44 15.09 37.38
N LEU A 500 -44.78 14.67 38.46
CA LEU A 500 -43.32 14.56 38.53
C LEU A 500 -42.81 13.50 37.55
N GLN A 501 -43.43 12.32 37.49
CA GLN A 501 -43.08 11.30 36.49
C GLN A 501 -43.29 11.78 35.05
N ALA A 502 -44.36 12.54 34.78
CA ALA A 502 -44.60 13.11 33.46
C ALA A 502 -43.55 14.18 33.10
N ALA A 503 -43.14 15.02 34.06
CA ALA A 503 -42.08 16.01 33.85
C ALA A 503 -40.72 15.35 33.61
N VAL A 504 -40.39 14.31 34.38
CA VAL A 504 -39.17 13.51 34.23
C VAL A 504 -39.14 12.81 32.86
N ALA A 505 -40.26 12.23 32.44
CA ALA A 505 -40.38 11.60 31.13
C ALA A 505 -40.26 12.61 29.98
N ASP A 506 -40.77 13.84 30.13
CA ASP A 506 -40.62 14.88 29.11
C ASP A 506 -39.17 15.39 29.01
N VAL A 507 -38.48 15.53 30.15
CA VAL A 507 -37.04 15.87 30.19
C VAL A 507 -36.20 14.77 29.55
N GLN A 508 -36.41 13.51 29.91
CA GLN A 508 -35.72 12.37 29.29
C GLN A 508 -35.97 12.28 27.79
N LYS A 509 -37.20 12.54 27.35
CA LYS A 509 -37.57 12.50 25.93
C LYS A 509 -36.90 13.62 25.12
N ARG A 510 -36.78 14.82 25.69
CA ARG A 510 -36.20 15.97 24.98
C ARG A 510 -34.69 15.95 24.93
N TYR A 511 -34.03 15.45 25.98
CA TYR A 511 -32.57 15.55 26.12
C TYR A 511 -31.85 14.20 26.12
N GLY A 512 -32.56 13.07 26.03
CA GLY A 512 -31.96 11.73 26.10
C GLY A 512 -31.00 11.37 24.95
N ALA A 513 -31.00 12.13 23.85
CA ALA A 513 -30.02 11.95 22.78
C ALA A 513 -28.71 12.75 23.00
N GLU A 514 -28.75 13.74 23.89
CA GLU A 514 -27.64 14.70 24.11
C GLU A 514 -27.00 14.54 25.49
N MET A 515 -27.64 13.81 26.41
CA MET A 515 -27.22 13.68 27.81
C MET A 515 -26.89 12.23 28.13
N SER A 516 -25.71 11.99 28.71
CA SER A 516 -25.30 10.64 29.14
C SER A 516 -26.17 10.14 30.30
N VAL A 517 -26.19 8.81 30.51
CA VAL A 517 -26.97 8.17 31.58
C VAL A 517 -26.51 8.67 32.95
N GLU A 518 -25.21 8.90 33.13
CA GLU A 518 -24.62 9.44 34.36
C GLU A 518 -25.04 10.89 34.62
N GLU A 519 -25.12 11.74 33.60
CA GLU A 519 -25.57 13.12 33.74
C GLU A 519 -27.08 13.19 34.07
N MET A 520 -27.89 12.34 33.45
CA MET A 520 -29.31 12.23 33.75
C MET A 520 -29.55 11.79 35.19
N ALA A 521 -28.74 10.85 35.71
CA ALA A 521 -28.83 10.43 37.11
C ALA A 521 -28.52 11.58 38.08
N ARG A 522 -27.52 12.43 37.77
CA ARG A 522 -27.18 13.60 38.61
C ARG A 522 -28.25 14.69 38.59
N VAL A 523 -28.94 14.88 37.47
CA VAL A 523 -30.07 15.81 37.37
C VAL A 523 -31.23 15.31 38.24
N MET A 524 -31.51 14.02 38.19
CA MET A 524 -32.57 13.38 38.99
C MET A 524 -32.30 13.40 40.50
N ASP A 525 -31.04 13.26 40.92
CA ASP A 525 -30.66 13.34 42.34
C ASP A 525 -30.80 14.75 42.96
N ARG A 526 -30.93 15.80 42.13
CA ARG A 526 -31.06 17.19 42.56
C ARG A 526 -32.50 17.73 42.53
N LEU A 527 -33.43 16.98 41.92
CA LEU A 527 -34.87 17.25 41.92
C LEU A 527 -35.52 16.54 43.11
#